data_AF-A0A7V6R3T0-F1
#
_entry.id   AF-A0A7V6R3T0-F1
#
_cell.length_a   1.000
_cell.length_b   1.000
_cell.length_c   1.000
_cell.angle_alpha   90.00
_cell.angle_beta   90.00
_cell.angle_gamma   90.00
#
_symmetry.space_group_name_H-M   'P 1'
#
loop_
_entity.id
_entity.type
_entity.pdbx_description
1 polymer ?
#
loop_
_entity_poly.entity_id
_entity_poly.type
_entity_poly.pdbx_seq_one_letter_code
_entity_poly.pdbx_strand_id
1 'polypeptide(L)'
;MADIFDKLKSGLNKGVASVSAGSKALIEKAKINSRIKTLEDEKKQLSELLGAKVYNLFMEKREVSVEEIEGFCNEITKRNEQIKEQQQRLEELEAELNQVMGNTKVGSPICKCGNENPPGAKFCSKCGSAL
;
A
#
# COMPACT_ATOMS: atom_id res chain seq x y z
N MET A 1 -32.39 -11.75 24.48
CA MET A 1 -31.00 -11.61 24.01
C MET A 1 -30.95 -10.99 22.61
N ALA A 2 -31.61 -9.84 22.42
CA ALA A 2 -31.66 -9.11 21.14
C ALA A 2 -30.98 -7.72 21.24
N ASP A 3 -30.85 -7.17 22.45
CA ASP A 3 -30.33 -5.81 22.68
C ASP A 3 -28.84 -5.62 22.41
N ILE A 4 -28.05 -6.69 22.40
CA ILE A 4 -26.59 -6.59 22.17
C ILE A 4 -26.31 -6.40 20.68
N PHE A 5 -27.06 -7.08 19.81
CA PHE A 5 -26.90 -6.97 18.36
C PHE A 5 -27.41 -5.63 17.84
N ASP A 6 -28.51 -5.12 18.41
CA ASP A 6 -29.05 -3.81 18.05
C ASP A 6 -28.18 -2.64 18.54
N LYS A 7 -27.55 -2.75 19.72
CA LYS A 7 -26.56 -1.76 20.19
C LYS A 7 -25.27 -1.79 19.38
N LEU A 8 -24.85 -2.97 18.90
CA LEU A 8 -23.70 -3.08 17.99
C LEU A 8 -24.03 -2.39 16.66
N LYS A 9 -25.21 -2.65 16.09
CA LYS A 9 -25.68 -2.09 14.82
C LYS A 9 -25.83 -0.56 14.90
N SER A 10 -26.30 -0.02 16.02
CA SER A 10 -26.43 1.44 16.20
C SER A 10 -25.09 2.17 16.35
N GLY A 11 -24.08 1.54 16.95
CA GLY A 11 -22.71 2.09 17.05
C GLY A 11 -21.91 1.99 15.75
N LEU A 12 -22.21 0.99 14.93
CA LEU A 12 -21.61 0.74 13.63
C LEU A 12 -22.09 1.77 12.56
N ASN A 13 -23.32 2.27 12.65
CA ASN A 13 -23.94 3.05 11.56
C ASN A 13 -23.32 4.44 11.28
N LYS A 14 -22.39 4.95 12.09
CA LYS A 14 -21.59 6.16 11.78
C LYS A 14 -20.08 5.92 11.59
N GLY A 15 -19.58 4.71 11.88
CA GLY A 15 -18.16 4.34 11.77
C GLY A 15 -17.86 3.21 10.76
N VAL A 16 -18.87 2.49 10.26
CA VAL A 16 -18.67 1.33 9.36
C VAL A 16 -18.38 1.72 7.92
N ALA A 17 -18.87 2.87 7.46
CA ALA A 17 -18.56 3.35 6.13
C ALA A 17 -17.06 3.64 5.97
N SER A 18 -16.40 4.18 7.02
CA SER A 18 -14.95 4.45 7.00
C SER A 18 -14.11 3.21 7.29
N VAL A 19 -14.54 2.31 8.20
CA VAL A 19 -13.80 1.08 8.53
C VAL A 19 -13.83 0.04 7.40
N SER A 20 -14.96 -0.09 6.68
CA SER A 20 -15.08 -1.06 5.57
C SER A 20 -14.29 -0.65 4.32
N ALA A 21 -14.23 0.65 3.99
CA ALA A 21 -13.43 1.18 2.89
C ALA A 21 -11.92 1.07 3.17
N GLY A 22 -11.49 1.45 4.37
CA GLY A 22 -10.09 1.33 4.80
C GLY A 22 -9.61 -0.13 4.82
N SER A 23 -10.44 -1.07 5.31
CA SER A 23 -10.09 -2.50 5.35
C SER A 23 -9.90 -3.09 3.94
N LYS A 24 -10.74 -2.73 2.97
CA LYS A 24 -10.59 -3.17 1.57
C LYS A 24 -9.33 -2.61 0.93
N ALA A 25 -9.05 -1.33 1.14
CA ALA A 25 -7.88 -0.68 0.56
C ALA A 25 -6.56 -1.22 1.13
N LEU A 26 -6.51 -1.57 2.42
CA LEU A 26 -5.35 -2.25 3.02
C LEU A 26 -5.09 -3.63 2.39
N ILE A 27 -6.14 -4.39 2.10
CA ILE A 27 -6.03 -5.68 1.42
C ILE A 27 -5.52 -5.50 -0.01
N GLU A 28 -6.06 -4.54 -0.76
CA GLU A 28 -5.59 -4.23 -2.12
C GLU A 28 -4.13 -3.76 -2.12
N LYS A 29 -3.73 -2.90 -1.17
CA LYS A 29 -2.33 -2.51 -0.98
C LYS A 29 -1.42 -3.71 -0.72
N ALA A 30 -1.83 -4.64 0.15
CA ALA A 30 -1.06 -5.85 0.42
C ALA A 30 -0.92 -6.73 -0.84
N LYS A 31 -1.98 -6.88 -1.65
CA LYS A 31 -1.93 -7.61 -2.92
C LYS A 31 -0.99 -6.95 -3.93
N ILE A 32 -1.08 -5.63 -4.10
CA ILE A 32 -0.22 -4.87 -5.02
C ILE A 32 1.25 -5.04 -4.59
N ASN A 33 1.56 -4.84 -3.31
CA ASN A 33 2.92 -5.02 -2.79
C ASN A 33 3.46 -6.45 -2.97
N SER A 34 2.62 -7.46 -2.72
CA SER A 34 3.01 -8.85 -2.95
C SER A 34 3.35 -9.09 -4.42
N ARG A 35 2.58 -8.51 -5.34
CA ARG A 35 2.78 -8.68 -6.77
C ARG A 35 4.01 -7.92 -7.28
N ILE A 36 4.26 -6.70 -6.78
CA ILE A 36 5.50 -5.95 -7.03
C ILE A 36 6.70 -6.80 -6.62
N LYS A 37 6.68 -7.35 -5.41
CA LYS A 37 7.76 -8.20 -4.92
C LYS A 37 8.00 -9.42 -5.82
N THR A 38 6.93 -10.10 -6.25
CA THR A 38 7.06 -11.23 -7.19
C THR A 38 7.68 -10.79 -8.52
N LEU A 39 7.28 -9.65 -9.07
CA LEU A 39 7.85 -9.13 -10.31
C LEU A 39 9.32 -8.72 -10.15
N GLU A 40 9.69 -8.16 -8.98
CA GLU A 40 11.07 -7.83 -8.65
C GLU A 40 11.95 -9.08 -8.53
N ASP A 41 11.44 -10.13 -7.87
CA ASP A 41 12.11 -11.43 -7.75
C ASP A 41 12.30 -12.08 -9.13
N GLU A 42 11.25 -12.09 -9.98
CA GLU A 42 11.31 -12.60 -11.35
C GLU A 42 12.32 -11.80 -12.21
N LYS A 43 12.31 -10.47 -12.10
CA LYS A 43 13.29 -9.60 -12.77
C LYS A 43 14.72 -9.93 -12.33
N LYS A 44 14.92 -10.10 -11.02
CA LYS A 44 16.24 -10.45 -10.47
C LYS A 44 16.74 -11.78 -11.03
N GLN A 45 15.88 -12.80 -11.05
CA GLN A 45 16.22 -14.11 -11.63
C GLN A 45 16.58 -14.00 -13.12
N LEU A 46 15.80 -13.23 -13.91
CA LEU A 46 16.12 -13.01 -15.32
C LEU A 46 17.47 -12.31 -15.51
N SER A 47 17.79 -11.31 -14.68
CA SER A 47 19.09 -10.62 -14.73
C SER A 47 20.25 -11.54 -14.34
N GLU A 48 20.06 -12.40 -13.34
CA GLU A 48 21.06 -13.40 -12.96
C GLU A 48 21.30 -14.42 -14.07
N LEU A 49 20.23 -14.92 -14.71
CA LEU A 49 20.32 -15.84 -15.85
C LEU A 49 21.00 -15.17 -17.06
N LEU A 50 20.66 -13.93 -17.36
CA LEU A 50 21.31 -13.13 -18.41
C LEU A 50 22.80 -12.97 -18.11
N GLY A 51 23.16 -12.58 -16.89
CA GLY A 51 24.54 -12.45 -16.45
C GLY A 51 25.32 -13.77 -16.58
N ALA A 52 24.71 -14.88 -16.16
CA ALA A 52 25.30 -16.21 -16.30
C ALA A 52 25.51 -16.59 -17.78
N LYS A 53 24.53 -16.29 -18.66
CA LYS A 53 24.63 -16.54 -20.10
C LYS A 53 25.79 -15.75 -20.72
N VAL A 54 25.88 -14.46 -20.43
CA VAL A 54 26.96 -13.59 -20.91
C VAL A 54 28.33 -14.05 -20.40
N TYR A 55 28.42 -14.39 -19.11
CA TYR A 55 29.65 -14.91 -18.52
C TYR A 55 30.10 -16.21 -19.18
N ASN A 56 29.19 -17.15 -19.43
CA ASN A 56 29.51 -18.41 -20.10
C ASN A 56 30.01 -18.19 -21.53
N LEU A 57 29.37 -17.30 -22.29
CA LEU A 57 29.83 -16.95 -23.64
C LEU A 57 31.25 -16.37 -23.61
N PHE A 58 31.54 -15.51 -22.65
CA PHE A 58 32.88 -14.96 -22.44
C PHE A 58 33.91 -16.07 -22.12
N MET A 59 33.57 -17.01 -21.24
CA MET A 59 34.43 -18.14 -20.89
C MET A 59 34.68 -19.08 -22.08
N GLU A 60 33.69 -19.24 -22.95
CA GLU A 60 33.79 -19.96 -24.22
C GLU A 60 34.57 -19.19 -25.30
N LYS A 61 35.03 -17.97 -25.01
CA LYS A 61 35.67 -17.04 -25.97
C LYS A 61 34.80 -16.76 -27.19
N ARG A 62 33.47 -16.78 -27.01
CA ARG A 62 32.50 -16.42 -28.03
C ARG A 62 32.09 -14.97 -27.86
N GLU A 63 31.83 -14.30 -28.99
CA GLU A 63 31.19 -12.98 -28.96
C GLU A 63 29.75 -13.11 -28.51
N VAL A 64 29.27 -12.10 -27.78
CA VAL A 64 27.87 -12.02 -27.36
C VAL A 64 27.09 -11.32 -28.47
N SER A 65 26.15 -12.02 -29.08
CA SER A 65 25.23 -11.42 -30.06
C SER A 65 23.97 -10.89 -29.38
N VAL A 66 23.31 -9.90 -30.01
CA VAL A 66 22.07 -9.31 -29.49
C VAL A 66 20.97 -10.37 -29.41
N GLU A 67 20.89 -11.24 -30.41
CA GLU A 67 19.88 -12.29 -30.52
C GLU A 67 19.98 -13.31 -29.36
N GLU A 68 21.19 -13.55 -28.82
CA GLU A 68 21.39 -14.46 -27.69
C GLU A 68 20.87 -13.89 -26.35
N ILE A 69 20.72 -12.56 -26.25
CA ILE A 69 20.32 -11.87 -25.02
C ILE A 69 18.98 -11.14 -25.12
N GLU A 70 18.47 -10.90 -26.33
CA GLU A 70 17.28 -10.10 -26.60
C GLU A 70 16.06 -10.61 -25.83
N GLY A 71 15.86 -11.93 -25.78
CA GLY A 71 14.75 -12.53 -25.03
C GLY A 71 14.77 -12.16 -23.53
N PHE A 72 15.95 -12.17 -22.90
CA PHE A 72 16.09 -11.76 -21.51
C PHE A 72 15.83 -10.27 -21.34
N CYS A 73 16.40 -9.43 -22.23
CA CYS A 73 16.21 -7.98 -22.19
C CYS A 73 14.74 -7.59 -22.34
N ASN A 74 14.01 -8.25 -23.26
CA ASN A 74 12.59 -8.01 -23.49
C ASN A 74 11.74 -8.41 -22.28
N GLU A 75 11.99 -9.58 -21.68
CA GLU A 75 11.26 -10.01 -20.48
C GLU A 75 11.58 -9.12 -19.26
N ILE A 76 12.83 -8.72 -19.06
CA ILE A 76 13.22 -7.77 -18.01
C ILE A 76 12.51 -6.42 -18.21
N THR A 77 12.46 -5.93 -19.45
CA THR A 77 11.78 -4.67 -19.82
C THR A 77 10.29 -4.75 -19.50
N LYS A 78 9.64 -5.84 -19.91
CA LYS A 78 8.24 -6.11 -19.59
C LYS A 78 7.98 -6.16 -18.08
N ARG A 79 8.87 -6.76 -17.28
CA ARG A 79 8.72 -6.77 -15.81
C ARG A 79 8.91 -5.38 -15.21
N ASN A 80 9.82 -4.56 -15.73
CA ASN A 80 9.96 -3.17 -15.30
C ASN A 80 8.70 -2.35 -15.59
N GLU A 81 8.09 -2.52 -16.77
CA GLU A 81 6.82 -1.85 -17.12
C GLU A 81 5.69 -2.26 -16.17
N GLN A 82 5.55 -3.57 -15.89
CA GLN A 82 4.56 -4.08 -14.95
C GLN A 82 4.77 -3.55 -13.53
N ILE A 83 6.02 -3.49 -13.05
CA ILE A 83 6.35 -2.91 -11.73
C ILE A 83 5.93 -1.44 -11.68
N LYS A 84 6.26 -0.67 -12.74
CA LYS A 84 5.92 0.75 -12.82
C LYS A 84 4.40 0.97 -12.78
N GLU A 85 3.63 0.18 -13.53
CA GLU A 85 2.16 0.24 -13.52
C GLU A 85 1.61 -0.03 -12.12
N GLN A 86 2.16 -1.01 -11.41
CA GLN A 86 1.72 -1.36 -10.06
C GLN A 86 2.09 -0.32 -9.01
N GLN A 87 3.27 0.29 -9.14
CA GLN A 87 3.69 1.41 -8.29
C GLN A 87 2.77 2.62 -8.48
N GLN A 88 2.43 2.96 -9.73
CA GLN A 88 1.48 4.03 -10.00
C GLN A 88 0.10 3.74 -9.39
N ARG A 89 -0.40 2.50 -9.53
CA ARG A 89 -1.67 2.10 -8.92
C ARG A 89 -1.63 2.15 -7.39
N LEU A 90 -0.48 1.87 -6.79
CA LEU A 90 -0.29 1.99 -5.33
C LEU A 90 -0.35 3.45 -4.90
N GLU A 91 0.32 4.36 -5.63
CA GLU A 91 0.28 5.80 -5.37
C GLU A 91 -1.15 6.35 -5.49
N GLU A 92 -1.90 5.95 -6.51
CA GLU A 92 -3.30 6.33 -6.69
C GLU A 92 -4.17 5.85 -5.52
N LEU A 93 -4.02 4.58 -5.10
CA LEU A 93 -4.75 4.01 -3.98
C LEU A 93 -4.43 4.72 -2.65
N GLU A 94 -3.17 5.11 -2.44
CA GLU A 94 -2.74 5.86 -1.26
C GLU A 94 -3.28 7.30 -1.27
N ALA A 95 -3.31 7.95 -2.44
CA ALA A 95 -3.92 9.26 -2.61
C ALA A 95 -5.43 9.23 -2.30
N GLU A 96 -6.15 8.22 -2.81
CA GLU A 96 -7.58 8.00 -2.51
C GLU A 96 -7.82 7.79 -1.01
N LEU A 97 -7.02 6.93 -0.35
CA LEU A 97 -7.10 6.71 1.08
C LEU A 97 -6.87 7.99 1.89
N ASN A 98 -5.87 8.78 1.49
CA ASN A 98 -5.56 10.05 2.14
C ASN A 98 -6.66 11.11 1.95
N GLN A 99 -7.38 11.10 0.82
CA GLN A 99 -8.55 11.97 0.63
C GLN A 99 -9.74 11.52 1.48
N VAL A 100 -10.02 10.21 1.54
CA VAL A 100 -11.13 9.66 2.34
C VAL A 100 -10.86 9.84 3.84
N MET A 101 -9.62 9.66 4.30
CA MET A 101 -9.24 9.84 5.70
C MET A 101 -8.95 11.30 6.07
N GLY A 102 -8.46 12.11 5.13
CA GLY A 102 -8.07 13.52 5.32
C GLY A 102 -9.25 14.46 5.61
N ASN A 103 -10.47 14.07 5.24
CA ASN A 103 -11.69 14.75 5.69
C ASN A 103 -12.07 14.47 7.15
N THR A 104 -11.26 13.68 7.87
CA THR A 104 -11.38 13.43 9.31
C THR A 104 -10.33 14.21 10.10
N LYS A 105 -9.97 15.44 9.67
CA LYS A 105 -9.40 16.42 10.61
C LYS A 105 -10.51 16.85 11.57
N VAL A 106 -10.82 16.00 12.55
CA VAL A 106 -11.46 16.44 13.78
C VAL A 106 -10.43 17.35 14.43
N GLY A 107 -10.55 18.67 14.24
CA GLY A 107 -9.63 19.63 14.85
C GLY A 107 -9.50 19.33 16.34
N SER A 108 -8.29 19.43 16.89
CA SER A 108 -8.01 19.18 18.30
C SER A 108 -8.97 19.99 19.17
N PRO A 109 -9.92 19.37 19.88
CA PRO A 109 -10.87 20.13 20.68
C PRO A 109 -10.16 20.78 21.88
N ILE A 110 -10.30 22.10 22.00
CA ILE A 110 -9.79 22.85 23.14
C ILE A 110 -10.83 22.79 24.26
N CYS A 111 -10.43 22.25 25.40
CA CYS A 111 -11.28 22.19 26.59
C CYS A 111 -11.49 23.61 27.17
N LYS A 112 -12.58 23.81 27.91
CA LYS A 112 -12.80 25.01 28.74
C LYS A 112 -11.66 25.30 29.73
N CYS A 113 -10.86 24.30 30.11
CA CYS A 113 -9.67 24.50 30.94
C CYS A 113 -8.43 24.95 30.16
N GLY A 114 -8.57 25.21 28.85
CA GLY A 114 -7.49 25.63 27.95
C GLY A 114 -6.60 24.51 27.43
N ASN A 115 -6.89 23.23 27.75
CA ASN A 115 -6.09 22.10 27.26
C ASN A 115 -6.50 21.72 25.84
N GLU A 116 -5.53 21.59 24.93
CA GLU A 116 -5.73 21.03 23.60
C GLU A 116 -5.75 19.49 23.70
N ASN A 117 -6.81 18.87 23.17
CA ASN A 117 -7.01 17.42 23.28
C ASN A 117 -6.87 16.77 21.91
N PRO A 118 -6.47 15.49 21.85
CA PRO A 118 -6.31 14.80 20.58
C PRO A 118 -7.62 14.73 19.78
N PRO A 119 -7.54 14.71 18.43
CA PRO A 119 -8.69 14.51 17.55
C PRO A 119 -9.60 13.37 18.01
N GLY A 120 -10.90 13.66 18.18
CA GLY A 120 -11.90 12.67 18.59
C GLY A 120 -12.00 12.40 20.10
N ALA A 121 -11.30 13.17 20.95
CA ALA A 121 -11.45 13.10 22.40
C ALA A 121 -12.86 13.51 22.86
N LYS A 122 -13.51 12.70 23.69
CA LYS A 122 -14.82 13.00 24.32
C LYS A 122 -14.70 13.72 25.67
N PHE A 123 -13.54 13.58 26.31
CA PHE A 123 -13.24 14.14 27.63
C PHE A 123 -11.84 14.72 27.63
N CYS A 124 -11.64 15.78 28.41
CA CYS A 124 -10.36 16.45 28.54
C CYS A 124 -9.34 15.57 29.25
N SER A 125 -8.16 15.41 28.65
CA SER A 125 -7.06 14.62 29.25
C SER A 125 -6.48 15.26 30.52
N LYS A 126 -6.73 16.56 30.74
CA LYS A 126 -6.22 17.32 31.89
C LYS A 126 -7.23 17.46 33.03
N CYS A 127 -8.49 17.76 32.72
CA CYS A 127 -9.50 18.07 33.75
C CYS A 127 -10.70 17.13 33.77
N GLY A 128 -10.80 16.16 32.86
CA GLY A 128 -11.89 15.18 32.81
C GLY A 128 -13.26 15.73 32.35
N SER A 129 -13.39 17.04 32.12
CA SER A 129 -14.62 17.64 31.58
C SER A 129 -14.92 17.14 30.17
N ALA A 130 -16.21 16.99 29.85
CA ALA A 130 -16.64 16.70 28.49
C ALA A 130 -16.20 17.82 27.52
N LEU A 131 -15.78 17.43 26.32
CA LEU A 131 -15.30 18.30 25.25
C LEU A 131 -16.41 18.64 24.23
#